data_AF-A0A3D8K5W4-F1
#
_entry.id   AF-A0A3D8K5W4-F1
#
_cell.length_a   1.000
_cell.length_b   1.000
_cell.length_c   1.000
_cell.angle_alpha   90.00
_cell.angle_beta   90.00
_cell.angle_gamma   90.00
#
_symmetry.space_group_name_H-M   'P 1'
#
loop_
_entity.id
_entity.type
_entity.pdbx_description
1 polymer ?
#
loop_
_entity_poly.entity_id
_entity_poly.type
_entity_poly.pdbx_seq_one_letter_code
_entity_poly.pdbx_strand_id
1 'polypeptide(L)'
;MIQTTAYGQIFSADSPILVVTPHAGAAIPDDLLRFEAWRDVQGRVADPAGLALQTAAPNCGVSCVSAHFHPCTIDFNVPTSDRPLSRRLNRNGLCRTHTAAGHPLYDPGCEPDDAEVEARVQTYWRPFHEAVSMELSRLRKLHDNVLLLVFHASFWLSPYRDRFDASDCNVGTARGKSCDRRLVSCLTEQFKAEERSWVVNGRIADVFAAEHYGRPERGIHAMEVEVAGRWRAELERRRLQGDAGMGLDASAAALFGALEAALRDLPPTAADAGLATRAHGSAD
;
A
#
# COMPACT_ATOMS: atom_id res chain seq x y z
N MET A 1 -14.38 15.04 4.49
CA MET A 1 -13.43 16.17 4.59
C MET A 1 -12.03 15.60 4.41
N ILE A 2 -11.24 16.08 3.46
CA ILE A 2 -9.87 15.59 3.25
C ILE A 2 -8.95 16.28 4.26
N GLN A 3 -8.32 15.52 5.15
CA GLN A 3 -7.31 16.06 6.07
C GLN A 3 -5.92 15.77 5.51
N THR A 4 -5.07 16.79 5.39
CA THR A 4 -3.67 16.66 5.00
C THR A 4 -2.81 16.79 6.26
N THR A 5 -1.92 15.83 6.48
CA THR A 5 -1.09 15.69 7.68
C THR A 5 0.36 15.41 7.29
N ALA A 6 1.27 15.37 8.26
CA ALA A 6 2.67 15.00 8.04
C ALA A 6 2.83 13.61 7.38
N TYR A 7 1.83 12.73 7.49
CA TYR A 7 1.85 11.37 6.95
C TYR A 7 0.96 11.19 5.72
N GLY A 8 0.22 12.23 5.30
CA GLY A 8 -0.50 12.27 4.03
C GLY A 8 -1.97 12.62 4.14
N GLN A 9 -2.78 12.01 3.28
CA GLN A 9 -4.19 12.37 3.09
C GLN A 9 -5.11 11.27 3.62
N ILE A 10 -6.15 11.67 4.35
CA ILE A 10 -7.23 10.77 4.75
C ILE A 10 -8.55 11.27 4.15
N PHE A 11 -9.25 10.36 3.50
CA PHE A 11 -10.66 10.49 3.16
C PHE A 11 -11.44 9.40 3.91
N SER A 12 -12.39 9.81 4.75
CA SER A 12 -13.24 8.88 5.51
C SER A 12 -14.64 8.81 4.91
N ALA A 13 -15.14 7.59 4.74
CA ALA A 13 -16.49 7.26 4.33
C ALA A 13 -16.96 5.95 4.97
N ASP A 14 -18.22 5.56 4.79
CA ASP A 14 -18.81 4.48 5.58
C ASP A 14 -18.86 3.12 4.86
N SER A 15 -18.26 2.95 3.67
CA SER A 15 -18.07 1.60 3.11
C SER A 15 -17.18 0.74 4.03
N PRO A 16 -17.39 -0.60 4.13
CA PRO A 16 -16.52 -1.49 4.91
C PRO A 16 -15.12 -1.70 4.30
N ILE A 17 -14.80 -1.00 3.22
CA ILE A 17 -13.50 -1.07 2.55
C ILE A 17 -12.66 0.14 2.95
N LEU A 18 -11.39 -0.12 3.28
CA LEU A 18 -10.33 0.86 3.42
C LEU A 18 -9.28 0.64 2.34
N VAL A 19 -9.11 1.61 1.46
CA VAL A 19 -7.97 1.67 0.54
C VAL A 19 -6.77 2.28 1.27
N VAL A 20 -5.61 1.65 1.16
CA VAL A 20 -4.35 2.23 1.65
C VAL A 20 -3.34 2.30 0.51
N THR A 21 -2.76 3.49 0.29
CA THR A 21 -1.82 3.73 -0.82
C THR A 21 -0.48 4.22 -0.27
N PRO A 22 0.37 3.31 0.24
CA PRO A 22 1.62 3.68 0.92
C PRO A 22 2.66 4.30 -0.02
N HIS A 23 2.52 4.13 -1.34
CA HIS A 23 3.48 4.60 -2.35
C HIS A 23 2.92 5.69 -3.28
N ALA A 24 1.76 6.26 -2.96
CA ALA A 24 1.16 7.35 -3.75
C ALA A 24 1.82 8.73 -3.47
N GLY A 25 2.60 8.83 -2.40
CA GLY A 25 3.31 10.06 -2.03
C GLY A 25 4.41 10.42 -3.01
N ALA A 26 4.64 11.73 -3.18
CA ALA A 26 5.65 12.27 -4.07
C ALA A 26 6.48 13.42 -3.44
N ALA A 27 6.13 13.82 -2.21
CA ALA A 27 6.86 14.83 -1.47
C ALA A 27 8.21 14.28 -0.98
N ILE A 28 9.21 15.14 -0.93
CA ILE A 28 10.53 14.86 -0.37
C ILE A 28 10.77 15.90 0.74
N PRO A 29 11.18 15.50 1.96
CA PRO A 29 11.61 16.43 3.00
C PRO A 29 12.66 17.42 2.51
N ASP A 30 12.54 18.69 2.90
CA ASP A 30 13.43 19.77 2.45
C ASP A 30 14.90 19.51 2.78
N ASP A 31 15.17 18.85 3.90
CA ASP A 31 16.52 18.51 4.30
C ASP A 31 17.17 17.55 3.29
N LEU A 32 16.41 16.61 2.70
CA LEU A 32 16.92 15.69 1.68
C LEU A 32 17.21 16.37 0.34
N LEU A 33 16.52 17.47 0.02
CA LEU A 33 16.73 18.24 -1.21
C LEU A 33 18.07 18.99 -1.26
N ARG A 34 18.85 18.95 -0.17
CA ARG A 34 20.25 19.39 -0.15
C ARG A 34 21.14 18.54 -1.06
N PHE A 35 20.78 17.28 -1.28
CA PHE A 35 21.48 16.36 -2.18
C PHE A 35 20.84 16.44 -3.58
N GLU A 36 21.65 16.68 -4.61
CA GLU A 36 21.16 16.93 -5.97
C GLU A 36 20.29 15.78 -6.51
N ALA A 37 20.68 14.53 -6.24
CA ALA A 37 19.97 13.33 -6.70
C ALA A 37 18.51 13.24 -6.22
N TRP A 38 18.14 13.88 -5.10
CA TRP A 38 16.75 13.88 -4.62
C TRP A 38 15.84 14.80 -5.43
N ARG A 39 16.39 15.81 -6.11
CA ARG A 39 15.62 16.69 -7.00
C ARG A 39 15.04 15.93 -8.17
N ASP A 40 15.76 14.90 -8.64
CA ASP A 40 15.24 14.01 -9.66
C ASP A 40 14.09 13.16 -9.14
N VAL A 41 14.06 12.78 -7.85
CA VAL A 41 12.99 11.97 -7.27
C VAL A 41 11.74 12.80 -6.96
N GLN A 42 11.92 14.07 -6.61
CA GLN A 42 10.83 14.95 -6.19
C GLN A 42 9.71 15.02 -7.23
N GLY A 43 8.47 14.79 -6.78
CA GLY A 43 7.29 14.84 -7.65
C GLY A 43 7.12 13.63 -8.58
N ARG A 44 8.04 12.66 -8.57
CA ARG A 44 7.87 11.43 -9.36
C ARG A 44 6.78 10.55 -8.76
N VAL A 45 5.95 9.98 -9.63
CA VAL A 45 4.97 8.96 -9.26
C VAL A 45 5.67 7.61 -9.15
N ALA A 46 5.66 7.02 -7.95
CA ALA A 46 6.21 5.69 -7.72
C ALA A 46 5.20 4.57 -8.02
N ASP A 47 3.92 4.82 -7.80
CA ASP A 47 2.85 3.82 -7.83
C ASP A 47 1.55 4.37 -8.42
N PRO A 48 1.34 4.29 -9.75
CA PRO A 48 0.14 4.81 -10.38
C PRO A 48 -1.09 3.91 -10.20
N ALA A 49 -0.95 2.64 -9.79
CA ALA A 49 -2.12 1.85 -9.38
C ALA A 49 -2.64 2.36 -8.04
N GLY A 50 -1.73 2.61 -7.08
CA GLY A 50 -2.07 3.31 -5.84
C GLY A 50 -2.71 4.67 -6.10
N LEU A 51 -2.12 5.50 -6.98
CA LEU A 51 -2.68 6.81 -7.33
C LEU A 51 -4.08 6.73 -7.98
N ALA A 52 -4.31 5.73 -8.83
CA ALA A 52 -5.61 5.48 -9.42
C ALA A 52 -6.67 5.15 -8.36
N LEU A 53 -6.35 4.24 -7.43
CA LEU A 53 -7.28 3.92 -6.33
C LEU A 53 -7.49 5.10 -5.39
N GLN A 54 -6.44 5.89 -5.11
CA GLN A 54 -6.55 7.11 -4.31
C GLN A 54 -7.56 8.08 -4.92
N THR A 55 -7.58 8.19 -6.26
CA THR A 55 -8.50 9.06 -6.99
C THR A 55 -9.92 8.50 -7.01
N ALA A 56 -10.09 7.19 -7.22
CA ALA A 56 -11.39 6.55 -7.39
C ALA A 56 -12.15 6.30 -6.07
N ALA A 57 -11.43 6.01 -4.96
CA ALA A 57 -12.05 5.62 -3.70
C ALA A 57 -13.06 6.66 -3.16
N PRO A 58 -12.75 7.98 -3.14
CA PRO A 58 -13.71 9.00 -2.73
C PRO A 58 -14.99 9.03 -3.57
N ASN A 59 -14.86 8.85 -4.89
CA ASN A 59 -15.99 8.83 -5.82
C ASN A 59 -16.92 7.62 -5.59
N CYS A 60 -16.39 6.57 -4.95
CA CYS A 60 -17.11 5.35 -4.63
C CYS A 60 -17.58 5.28 -3.16
N GLY A 61 -17.37 6.34 -2.36
CA GLY A 61 -17.71 6.31 -0.92
C GLY A 61 -16.85 5.34 -0.11
N VAL A 62 -15.63 5.05 -0.58
CA VAL A 62 -14.66 4.16 0.07
C VAL A 62 -13.63 4.99 0.82
N SER A 63 -13.32 4.60 2.05
CA SER A 63 -12.29 5.28 2.85
C SER A 63 -10.90 5.08 2.22
N CYS A 64 -10.03 6.09 2.30
CA CYS A 64 -8.70 6.06 1.73
C CYS A 64 -7.68 6.72 2.66
N VAL A 65 -6.55 6.05 2.90
CA VAL A 65 -5.38 6.61 3.59
C VAL A 65 -4.17 6.53 2.65
N SER A 66 -3.60 7.69 2.32
CA SER A 66 -2.53 7.81 1.33
C SER A 66 -1.29 8.46 1.94
N ALA A 67 -0.12 7.91 1.63
CA ALA A 67 1.16 8.46 2.07
C ALA A 67 1.43 9.85 1.46
N HIS A 68 2.08 10.73 2.23
CA HIS A 68 2.55 12.03 1.73
C HIS A 68 3.88 11.92 0.97
N PHE A 69 4.83 11.23 1.58
CA PHE A 69 6.22 11.21 1.15
C PHE A 69 6.48 10.12 0.12
N HIS A 70 7.44 10.37 -0.76
CA HIS A 70 7.90 9.38 -1.73
C HIS A 70 8.47 8.16 -0.99
N PRO A 71 8.22 6.92 -1.44
CA PRO A 71 8.72 5.70 -0.82
C PRO A 71 10.26 5.52 -0.86
N CYS A 72 11.00 6.50 -1.39
CA CYS A 72 12.45 6.56 -1.23
C CYS A 72 12.83 7.16 0.13
N THR A 73 12.07 8.16 0.59
CA THR A 73 12.27 8.82 1.89
C THR A 73 12.09 7.83 3.02
N ILE A 74 10.93 7.17 3.02
CA ILE A 74 10.60 6.05 3.89
C ILE A 74 9.54 5.18 3.20
N ASP A 75 9.76 3.87 3.18
CA ASP A 75 8.86 2.90 2.57
C ASP A 75 7.83 2.41 3.60
N PHE A 76 6.59 2.89 3.49
CA PHE A 76 5.50 2.57 4.42
C PHE A 76 4.99 1.12 4.28
N ASN A 77 5.44 0.37 3.26
CA ASN A 77 5.13 -1.06 3.14
C ASN A 77 6.29 -1.96 3.59
N VAL A 78 7.32 -1.41 4.26
CA VAL A 78 8.42 -2.18 4.84
C VAL A 78 8.31 -2.16 6.38
N PRO A 79 8.45 -3.32 7.06
CA PRO A 79 8.44 -3.36 8.52
C PRO A 79 9.64 -2.64 9.13
N THR A 80 9.44 -2.02 10.30
CA THR A 80 10.52 -1.38 11.06
C THR A 80 11.40 -2.37 11.82
N SER A 81 10.92 -3.60 12.05
CA SER A 81 11.67 -4.66 12.72
C SER A 81 12.63 -5.34 11.76
N ASP A 82 13.76 -5.81 12.29
CA ASP A 82 14.66 -6.70 11.58
C ASP A 82 13.95 -8.03 11.24
N ARG A 83 13.49 -8.19 9.99
CA ARG A 83 13.23 -9.51 9.40
C ARG A 83 14.56 -10.30 9.33
N PRO A 84 14.57 -11.63 9.12
CA PRO A 84 15.79 -12.48 9.12
C PRO A 84 16.92 -12.09 8.14
N LEU A 85 16.70 -11.08 7.30
CA LEU A 85 17.74 -10.42 6.50
C LEU A 85 18.65 -9.57 7.40
N SER A 86 19.85 -9.23 6.92
CA SER A 86 20.73 -8.36 7.69
C SER A 86 20.07 -7.01 7.95
N ARG A 87 20.26 -6.46 9.16
CA ARG A 87 19.76 -5.14 9.60
C ARG A 87 20.00 -4.03 8.57
N ARG A 88 21.14 -4.09 7.85
CA ARG A 88 21.47 -3.15 6.76
C ARG A 88 20.57 -3.30 5.53
N LEU A 89 20.19 -4.52 5.13
CA LEU A 89 19.32 -4.74 3.97
C LEU A 89 17.88 -4.30 4.24
N ASN A 90 17.36 -4.56 5.45
CA ASN A 90 16.03 -4.07 5.83
C ASN A 90 16.00 -2.54 5.90
N ARG A 91 17.03 -1.92 6.48
CA ARG A 91 17.15 -0.45 6.55
C ARG A 91 17.25 0.20 5.18
N ASN A 92 18.02 -0.37 4.26
CA ASN A 92 18.07 0.10 2.87
C ASN A 92 16.71 -0.06 2.15
N GLY A 93 15.90 -1.04 2.55
CA GLY A 93 14.52 -1.18 2.09
C GLY A 93 13.60 -0.11 2.67
N LEU A 94 13.71 0.16 3.97
CA LEU A 94 12.89 1.12 4.70
C LEU A 94 13.23 2.57 4.34
N CYS A 95 14.51 2.92 4.22
CA CYS A 95 15.01 4.23 3.83
C CYS A 95 16.03 4.02 2.71
N ARG A 96 15.66 4.39 1.47
CA ARG A 96 16.47 4.04 0.30
C ARG A 96 17.71 4.91 0.22
N THR A 97 18.85 4.27 -0.02
CA THR A 97 20.14 4.92 -0.32
C THR A 97 20.40 5.08 -1.81
N HIS A 98 19.66 4.35 -2.64
CA HIS A 98 19.80 4.35 -4.10
C HIS A 98 18.43 4.36 -4.77
N THR A 99 18.38 4.90 -5.97
CA THR A 99 17.24 4.80 -6.87
C THR A 99 17.07 3.37 -7.41
N ALA A 100 15.94 3.12 -8.09
CA ALA A 100 15.66 1.90 -8.83
C ALA A 100 16.72 1.52 -9.88
N ALA A 101 17.41 2.52 -10.43
CA ALA A 101 18.47 2.35 -11.42
C ALA A 101 19.85 2.12 -10.79
N GLY A 102 19.94 2.13 -9.46
CA GLY A 102 21.19 1.99 -8.72
C GLY A 102 21.97 3.30 -8.56
N HIS A 103 21.43 4.45 -8.99
CA HIS A 103 22.08 5.74 -8.73
C HIS A 103 21.96 6.10 -7.24
N PRO A 104 23.04 6.52 -6.58
CA PRO A 104 23.02 6.91 -5.17
C PRO A 104 22.15 8.16 -4.98
N LEU A 105 21.44 8.20 -3.85
CA LEU A 105 20.62 9.33 -3.43
C LEU A 105 21.39 10.30 -2.52
N TYR A 106 22.53 9.89 -1.97
CA TYR A 106 23.32 10.66 -1.03
C TYR A 106 24.76 10.77 -1.53
N ASP A 107 25.45 11.83 -1.11
CA ASP A 107 26.91 11.88 -1.25
C ASP A 107 27.56 10.75 -0.44
N PRO A 108 28.72 10.22 -0.86
CA PRO A 108 29.38 9.12 -0.14
C PRO A 108 29.60 9.44 1.35
N GLY A 109 29.11 8.58 2.24
CA GLY A 109 29.20 8.74 3.69
C GLY A 109 28.12 9.61 4.31
N CYS A 110 27.15 10.10 3.51
CA CYS A 110 26.00 10.87 3.96
C CYS A 110 24.69 10.04 3.98
N GLU A 111 24.78 8.72 3.82
CA GLU A 111 23.64 7.82 3.94
C GLU A 111 23.02 7.88 5.35
N PRO A 112 21.69 7.67 5.48
CA PRO A 112 21.02 7.72 6.78
C PRO A 112 21.60 6.69 7.73
N ASP A 113 22.03 7.15 8.90
CA ASP A 113 22.50 6.31 9.99
C ASP A 113 21.33 5.75 10.81
N ASP A 114 21.66 5.11 11.94
CA ASP A 114 20.62 4.49 12.74
C ASP A 114 19.66 5.47 13.40
N ALA A 115 20.16 6.66 13.78
CA ALA A 115 19.39 7.69 14.44
C ALA A 115 18.47 8.40 13.43
N GLU A 116 18.97 8.67 12.23
CA GLU A 116 18.20 9.26 11.14
C GLU A 116 17.04 8.35 10.69
N VAL A 117 17.29 7.04 10.54
CA VAL A 117 16.22 6.09 10.22
C VAL A 117 15.15 6.07 11.31
N GLU A 118 15.54 6.03 12.59
CA GLU A 118 14.58 6.03 13.70
C GLU A 118 13.79 7.34 13.74
N ALA A 119 14.43 8.49 13.51
CA ALA A 119 13.75 9.78 13.43
C ALA A 119 12.66 9.79 12.34
N ARG A 120 12.94 9.22 11.15
CA ARG A 120 11.93 9.07 10.08
C ARG A 120 10.81 8.10 10.46
N VAL A 121 11.14 7.02 11.17
CA VAL A 121 10.12 6.09 11.68
C VAL A 121 9.15 6.80 12.62
N GLN A 122 9.67 7.59 13.57
CA GLN A 122 8.85 8.33 14.52
C GLN A 122 8.04 9.46 13.85
N THR A 123 8.65 10.17 12.90
CA THR A 123 8.05 11.37 12.30
C THR A 123 7.05 11.02 11.19
N TYR A 124 7.28 9.95 10.44
CA TYR A 124 6.53 9.65 9.22
C TYR A 124 5.83 8.30 9.31
N TRP A 125 6.58 7.22 9.54
CA TRP A 125 6.05 5.85 9.48
C TRP A 125 4.98 5.61 10.54
N ARG A 126 5.28 5.88 11.81
CA ARG A 126 4.33 5.63 12.91
C ARG A 126 3.02 6.40 12.74
N PRO A 127 3.02 7.72 12.47
CA PRO A 127 1.77 8.45 12.26
C PRO A 127 0.93 7.92 11.09
N PHE A 128 1.58 7.48 10.00
CA PHE A 128 0.86 6.83 8.88
C PHE A 128 0.14 5.55 9.33
N HIS A 129 0.86 4.65 10.01
CA HIS A 129 0.29 3.38 10.48
C HIS A 129 -0.74 3.55 11.60
N GLU A 130 -0.59 4.58 12.44
CA GLU A 130 -1.60 4.98 13.43
C GLU A 130 -2.89 5.44 12.74
N ALA A 131 -2.79 6.27 11.69
CA ALA A 131 -3.94 6.70 10.91
C ALA A 131 -4.69 5.54 10.25
N VAL A 132 -3.97 4.59 9.64
CA VAL A 132 -4.57 3.37 9.08
C VAL A 132 -5.29 2.57 10.17
N SER A 133 -4.65 2.39 11.33
CA SER A 133 -5.22 1.62 12.45
C SER A 133 -6.46 2.29 13.05
N MET A 134 -6.45 3.63 13.15
CA MET A 134 -7.59 4.42 13.59
C MET A 134 -8.77 4.29 12.63
N GLU A 135 -8.51 4.34 11.31
CA GLU A 135 -9.58 4.24 10.32
C GLU A 135 -10.16 2.82 10.24
N LEU A 136 -9.32 1.78 10.31
CA LEU A 136 -9.80 0.40 10.47
C LEU A 136 -10.66 0.22 11.72
N SER A 137 -10.22 0.79 12.84
CA SER A 137 -10.98 0.75 14.09
C SER A 137 -12.32 1.47 13.97
N ARG A 138 -12.38 2.59 13.23
CA ARG A 138 -13.63 3.31 12.97
C ARG A 138 -14.58 2.45 12.14
N LEU A 139 -14.11 1.89 11.02
CA LEU A 139 -14.93 1.04 10.15
C LEU A 139 -15.41 -0.23 10.87
N ARG A 140 -14.58 -0.85 11.72
CA ARG A 140 -15.00 -2.00 12.54
C ARG A 140 -16.10 -1.68 13.54
N LYS A 141 -16.26 -0.42 13.96
CA LYS A 141 -17.40 -0.02 14.80
C LYS A 141 -18.71 0.08 14.00
N LEU A 142 -18.63 0.19 12.67
CA LEU A 142 -19.76 0.34 11.77
C LEU A 142 -20.16 -0.97 11.09
N HIS A 143 -19.20 -1.87 10.85
CA HIS A 143 -19.38 -3.11 10.08
C HIS A 143 -18.74 -4.28 10.78
N ASP A 144 -19.37 -5.46 10.76
CA ASP A 144 -18.85 -6.68 11.37
C ASP A 144 -17.54 -7.18 10.74
N ASN A 145 -17.38 -6.93 9.44
CA ASN A 145 -16.19 -7.28 8.67
C ASN A 145 -15.76 -6.08 7.83
N VAL A 146 -14.45 -5.81 7.78
CA VAL A 146 -13.85 -4.76 6.96
C VAL A 146 -12.70 -5.33 6.12
N LEU A 147 -12.41 -4.69 4.99
CA LEU A 147 -11.29 -5.05 4.12
C LEU A 147 -10.33 -3.88 3.97
N LEU A 148 -9.06 -4.09 4.32
CA LEU A 148 -7.94 -3.28 3.88
C LEU A 148 -7.48 -3.75 2.51
N LEU A 149 -7.46 -2.85 1.53
CA LEU A 149 -7.04 -3.12 0.17
C LEU A 149 -5.87 -2.21 -0.21
N VAL A 150 -4.76 -2.82 -0.63
CA VAL A 150 -3.58 -2.10 -1.10
C VAL A 150 -3.26 -2.56 -2.50
N PHE A 151 -3.22 -1.63 -3.45
CA PHE A 151 -2.73 -1.91 -4.79
C PHE A 151 -1.39 -1.23 -4.99
N HIS A 152 -0.53 -1.94 -5.71
CA HIS A 152 0.77 -1.49 -6.11
C HIS A 152 0.93 -1.69 -7.61
N ALA A 153 1.62 -0.78 -8.26
CA ALA A 153 2.22 -0.96 -9.56
C ALA A 153 3.60 -0.34 -9.50
N SER A 154 4.42 -0.73 -8.53
CA SER A 154 5.58 0.08 -8.14
C SER A 154 6.64 0.09 -9.24
N PHE A 155 6.58 1.06 -10.15
CA PHE A 155 7.45 1.15 -11.34
C PHE A 155 8.93 1.27 -10.99
N TRP A 156 9.23 1.91 -9.86
CA TRP A 156 10.59 2.12 -9.41
C TRP A 156 11.02 1.08 -8.38
N LEU A 157 10.10 0.46 -7.66
CA LEU A 157 10.44 -0.34 -6.48
C LEU A 157 10.14 -1.83 -6.63
N SER A 158 9.39 -2.21 -7.66
CA SER A 158 8.95 -3.59 -7.86
C SER A 158 10.03 -4.45 -8.50
N PRO A 159 10.40 -5.60 -7.92
CA PRO A 159 11.26 -6.59 -8.58
C PRO A 159 10.58 -7.24 -9.80
N TYR A 160 9.29 -6.97 -10.03
CA TYR A 160 8.52 -7.42 -11.19
C TYR A 160 8.54 -6.43 -12.35
N ARG A 161 9.33 -5.34 -12.25
CA ARG A 161 9.46 -4.34 -13.31
C ARG A 161 9.80 -4.95 -14.67
N ASP A 162 10.69 -5.94 -14.71
CA ASP A 162 11.23 -6.42 -16.00
C ASP A 162 10.67 -7.80 -16.42
N ARG A 163 9.69 -8.34 -15.69
CA ARG A 163 9.10 -9.68 -15.97
C ARG A 163 7.85 -9.57 -16.84
N PHE A 164 8.05 -9.63 -18.16
CA PHE A 164 6.97 -9.58 -19.16
C PHE A 164 6.10 -10.85 -19.21
N ASP A 165 6.50 -11.93 -18.54
CA ASP A 165 5.76 -13.19 -18.41
C ASP A 165 4.98 -13.30 -17.09
N ALA A 166 5.07 -12.30 -16.22
CA ALA A 166 4.33 -12.27 -14.96
C ALA A 166 2.82 -12.04 -15.19
N SER A 167 1.99 -12.67 -14.37
CA SER A 167 0.55 -12.39 -14.34
C SER A 167 0.28 -10.90 -14.12
N ASP A 168 -0.77 -10.37 -14.75
CA ASP A 168 -1.16 -8.96 -14.67
C ASP A 168 -1.45 -8.53 -13.22
N CYS A 169 -1.97 -9.45 -12.40
CA CYS A 169 -2.27 -9.22 -10.98
C CYS A 169 -1.59 -10.29 -10.11
N ASN A 170 -0.81 -9.88 -9.12
CA ASN A 170 -0.27 -10.79 -8.12
C ASN A 170 -0.90 -10.45 -6.77
N VAL A 171 -1.76 -11.35 -6.25
CA VAL A 171 -2.50 -11.12 -5.01
C VAL A 171 -1.75 -11.72 -3.83
N GLY A 172 -1.49 -10.92 -2.81
CA GLY A 172 -0.88 -11.31 -1.54
C GLY A 172 -1.90 -11.39 -0.41
N THR A 173 -1.97 -12.54 0.28
CA THR A 173 -2.89 -12.75 1.40
C THR A 173 -2.23 -13.38 2.62
N ALA A 174 -0.94 -13.11 2.84
CA ALA A 174 -0.14 -13.75 3.89
C ALA A 174 -0.29 -15.30 3.90
N ARG A 175 -0.27 -15.90 2.70
CA ARG A 175 -0.53 -17.35 2.48
C ARG A 175 -1.92 -17.80 2.96
N GLY A 176 -2.94 -16.97 2.72
CA GLY A 176 -4.33 -17.22 3.08
C GLY A 176 -4.69 -16.90 4.52
N LYS A 177 -3.80 -16.24 5.29
CA LYS A 177 -4.03 -15.91 6.70
C LYS A 177 -4.64 -14.53 6.92
N SER A 178 -4.56 -13.63 5.94
CA SER A 178 -4.97 -12.24 6.11
C SER A 178 -6.42 -11.94 5.71
N CYS A 179 -7.12 -12.86 5.02
CA CYS A 179 -8.50 -12.64 4.57
C CYS A 179 -9.29 -13.95 4.39
N ASP A 180 -10.63 -13.88 4.35
CA ASP A 180 -11.45 -15.02 3.94
C ASP A 180 -11.28 -15.29 2.43
N ARG A 181 -11.27 -16.56 2.03
CA ARG A 181 -11.10 -16.97 0.63
C ARG A 181 -12.18 -16.43 -0.30
N ARG A 182 -13.39 -16.15 0.20
CA ARG A 182 -14.50 -15.58 -0.60
C ARG A 182 -14.15 -14.20 -1.14
N LEU A 183 -13.42 -13.39 -0.37
CA LEU A 183 -12.93 -12.09 -0.81
C LEU A 183 -11.91 -12.22 -1.95
N VAL A 184 -11.02 -13.23 -1.84
CA VAL A 184 -10.06 -13.54 -2.91
C VAL A 184 -10.80 -13.98 -4.18
N SER A 185 -11.77 -14.89 -4.07
CA SER A 185 -12.57 -15.33 -5.22
C SER A 185 -13.29 -14.16 -5.89
N CYS A 186 -13.92 -13.28 -5.09
CA CYS A 186 -14.57 -12.08 -5.58
C CYS A 186 -13.60 -11.17 -6.36
N LEU A 187 -12.44 -10.88 -5.78
CA LEU A 187 -11.39 -10.08 -6.43
C LEU A 187 -10.94 -10.70 -7.76
N THR A 188 -10.71 -12.02 -7.79
CA THR A 188 -10.22 -12.70 -9.00
C THR A 188 -11.27 -12.81 -10.10
N GLU A 189 -12.57 -12.88 -9.77
CA GLU A 189 -13.62 -12.82 -10.79
C GLU A 189 -13.71 -11.43 -11.43
N GLN A 190 -13.40 -10.35 -10.71
CA GLN A 190 -13.28 -9.02 -11.31
C GLN A 190 -12.09 -8.95 -12.28
N PHE A 191 -10.93 -9.49 -11.90
CA PHE A 191 -9.79 -9.57 -12.82
C PHE A 191 -10.12 -10.37 -14.08
N LYS A 192 -10.83 -11.47 -13.94
CA LYS A 192 -11.30 -12.27 -15.07
C LYS A 192 -12.27 -11.52 -15.98
N ALA A 193 -13.22 -10.78 -15.41
CA ALA A 193 -14.17 -9.96 -16.16
C ALA A 193 -13.47 -8.86 -16.98
N GLU A 194 -12.31 -8.40 -16.51
CA GLU A 194 -11.44 -7.45 -17.22
C GLU A 194 -10.35 -8.11 -18.08
N GLU A 195 -10.44 -9.42 -18.31
CA GLU A 195 -9.46 -10.20 -19.09
C GLU A 195 -8.00 -10.07 -18.58
N ARG A 196 -7.84 -9.81 -17.28
CA ARG A 196 -6.56 -9.77 -16.59
C ARG A 196 -6.17 -11.16 -16.12
N SER A 197 -4.90 -11.50 -16.25
CA SER A 197 -4.33 -12.71 -15.65
C SER A 197 -3.98 -12.48 -14.18
N TRP A 198 -4.12 -13.48 -13.32
CA TRP A 198 -3.76 -13.35 -11.91
C TRP A 198 -3.06 -14.58 -11.34
N VAL A 199 -2.33 -14.37 -10.26
CA VAL A 199 -1.82 -15.42 -9.37
C VAL A 199 -2.06 -15.02 -7.92
N VAL A 200 -2.44 -15.97 -7.07
CA VAL A 200 -2.65 -15.75 -5.64
C VAL A 200 -1.51 -16.39 -4.86
N ASN A 201 -0.88 -15.63 -3.96
CA ASN A 201 0.28 -16.05 -3.17
C ASN A 201 1.38 -16.70 -4.03
N GLY A 202 1.65 -16.11 -5.20
CA GLY A 202 2.70 -16.54 -6.11
C GLY A 202 4.09 -16.23 -5.56
N ARG A 203 4.99 -15.64 -6.37
CA ARG A 203 6.36 -15.33 -5.93
C ARG A 203 6.47 -14.05 -5.07
N ILE A 204 5.35 -13.42 -4.70
CA ILE A 204 5.35 -12.17 -3.93
C ILE A 204 5.98 -12.44 -2.56
N ALA A 205 7.09 -11.74 -2.30
CA ALA A 205 7.77 -11.75 -1.00
C ALA A 205 7.27 -10.63 -0.08
N ASP A 206 6.63 -9.60 -0.65
CA ASP A 206 6.15 -8.44 0.09
C ASP A 206 4.63 -8.46 0.24
N VAL A 207 4.20 -8.80 1.45
CA VAL A 207 2.81 -8.88 1.88
C VAL A 207 2.69 -8.22 3.26
N PHE A 208 3.46 -7.16 3.48
CA PHE A 208 3.58 -6.52 4.78
C PHE A 208 2.22 -6.04 5.28
N ALA A 209 1.44 -5.30 4.49
CA ALA A 209 0.13 -4.82 4.93
C ALA A 209 -0.82 -5.98 5.26
N ALA A 210 -0.82 -7.03 4.44
CA ALA A 210 -1.62 -8.23 4.66
C ALA A 210 -1.23 -8.95 5.96
N GLU A 211 0.07 -9.12 6.24
CA GLU A 211 0.56 -9.71 7.49
C GLU A 211 0.31 -8.81 8.70
N HIS A 212 0.52 -7.51 8.54
CA HIS A 212 0.48 -6.52 9.60
C HIS A 212 -0.95 -6.31 10.10
N TYR A 213 -1.89 -6.05 9.17
CA TYR A 213 -3.26 -5.67 9.50
C TYR A 213 -4.25 -6.85 9.48
N GLY A 214 -4.01 -7.88 8.67
CA GLY A 214 -4.97 -8.98 8.48
C GLY A 214 -5.22 -9.79 9.75
N ARG A 215 -6.42 -9.68 10.30
CA ARG A 215 -6.94 -10.45 11.44
C ARG A 215 -8.37 -10.92 11.12
N PRO A 216 -8.56 -11.87 10.19
CA PRO A 216 -9.89 -12.33 9.78
C PRO A 216 -10.75 -12.83 10.93
N GLU A 217 -10.12 -13.43 11.94
CA GLU A 217 -10.75 -13.88 13.18
C GLU A 217 -11.29 -12.74 14.06
N ARG A 218 -10.97 -11.49 13.73
CA ARG A 218 -11.49 -10.26 14.33
C ARG A 218 -12.29 -9.39 13.35
N GLY A 219 -12.59 -9.94 12.17
CA GLY A 219 -13.32 -9.25 11.10
C GLY A 219 -12.49 -8.19 10.37
N ILE A 220 -11.16 -8.26 10.43
CA ILE A 220 -10.27 -7.37 9.67
C ILE A 220 -9.58 -8.21 8.60
N HIS A 221 -10.00 -8.04 7.36
CA HIS A 221 -9.38 -8.70 6.21
C HIS A 221 -8.38 -7.74 5.56
N ALA A 222 -7.31 -8.27 4.99
CA ALA A 222 -6.32 -7.48 4.26
C ALA A 222 -5.84 -8.22 3.01
N MET A 223 -5.79 -7.51 1.88
CA MET A 223 -5.26 -8.02 0.61
C MET A 223 -4.34 -6.97 -0.02
N GLU A 224 -3.22 -7.46 -0.57
CA GLU A 224 -2.30 -6.68 -1.40
C GLU A 224 -2.39 -7.16 -2.85
N VAL A 225 -2.30 -6.25 -3.82
CA VAL A 225 -2.30 -6.56 -5.25
C VAL A 225 -1.15 -5.84 -5.93
N GLU A 226 -0.18 -6.59 -6.43
CA GLU A 226 0.87 -6.05 -7.29
C GLU A 226 0.45 -6.20 -8.77
N VAL A 227 0.20 -5.07 -9.41
CA VAL A 227 -0.12 -4.90 -10.82
C VAL A 227 1.16 -4.92 -11.65
N ALA A 228 1.21 -5.84 -12.60
CA ALA A 228 2.36 -6.09 -13.46
C ALA A 228 1.93 -6.26 -14.93
N GLY A 229 2.85 -6.77 -15.76
CA GLY A 229 2.55 -7.19 -17.13
C GLY A 229 1.87 -6.10 -17.99
N ARG A 230 0.79 -6.49 -18.68
CA ARG A 230 0.08 -5.63 -19.63
C ARG A 230 -0.69 -4.52 -18.91
N TRP A 231 -1.27 -4.83 -17.75
CA TRP A 231 -2.03 -3.84 -17.00
C TRP A 231 -1.14 -2.71 -16.51
N ARG A 232 0.05 -3.04 -16.00
CA ARG A 232 1.02 -2.03 -15.60
C ARG A 232 1.39 -1.11 -16.78
N ALA A 233 1.75 -1.67 -17.94
CA ALA A 233 2.08 -0.88 -19.12
C ALA A 233 0.92 0.03 -19.59
N GLU A 234 -0.33 -0.42 -19.39
CA GLU A 234 -1.51 0.38 -19.68
C GLU A 234 -1.66 1.59 -18.73
N LEU A 235 -1.53 1.37 -17.42
CA LEU A 235 -1.56 2.46 -16.42
C LEU A 235 -0.46 3.49 -16.71
N GLU A 236 0.71 3.02 -17.12
CA GLU A 236 1.85 3.84 -17.50
C GLU A 236 1.54 4.73 -18.70
N ARG A 237 0.96 4.17 -19.78
CA ARG A 237 0.53 4.92 -20.96
C ARG A 237 -0.53 5.95 -20.64
N ARG A 238 -1.57 5.58 -19.88
CA ARG A 238 -2.65 6.48 -19.47
C ARG A 238 -2.13 7.66 -18.67
N ARG A 239 -1.19 7.41 -17.75
CA ARG A 239 -0.51 8.47 -16.98
C ARG A 239 0.23 9.45 -17.88
N LEU A 240 1.00 8.96 -18.85
CA LEU A 240 1.73 9.81 -19.81
C LEU A 240 0.80 10.62 -20.72
N GLN A 241 -0.43 10.17 -20.92
CA GLN A 241 -1.47 10.87 -21.70
C GLN A 241 -2.30 11.86 -20.88
N GLY A 242 -2.05 11.99 -19.57
CA GLY A 242 -2.81 12.87 -18.68
C GLY A 242 -4.18 12.34 -18.27
N ASP A 243 -4.49 11.07 -18.58
CA ASP A 243 -5.76 10.40 -18.26
C ASP A 243 -5.56 9.38 -17.11
N ALA A 244 -4.86 9.79 -16.05
CA ALA A 244 -4.53 8.90 -14.94
C ALA A 244 -5.75 8.46 -14.11
N GLY A 245 -6.98 8.94 -14.41
CA GLY A 245 -8.16 8.72 -13.57
C GLY A 245 -9.51 8.52 -14.27
N MET A 246 -9.77 8.98 -15.50
CA MET A 246 -11.17 9.03 -15.99
C MET A 246 -11.76 7.68 -16.40
N GLY A 247 -10.95 6.62 -16.55
CA GLY A 247 -11.42 5.28 -16.91
C GLY A 247 -11.44 4.26 -15.78
N LEU A 248 -10.92 4.62 -14.60
CA LEU A 248 -10.75 3.68 -13.48
C LEU A 248 -11.92 3.74 -12.50
N ASP A 249 -12.71 4.80 -12.49
CA ASP A 249 -13.83 4.96 -11.57
C ASP A 249 -14.91 3.88 -11.77
N ALA A 250 -15.26 3.54 -13.02
CA ALA A 250 -16.27 2.51 -13.28
C ALA A 250 -15.79 1.10 -12.90
N SER A 251 -14.53 0.78 -13.22
CA SER A 251 -13.89 -0.49 -12.83
C SER A 251 -13.71 -0.58 -11.30
N ALA A 252 -13.25 0.50 -10.67
CA ALA A 252 -13.12 0.60 -9.22
C ALA A 252 -14.49 0.49 -8.53
N ALA A 253 -15.53 1.15 -9.05
CA ALA A 253 -16.89 1.03 -8.51
C ALA A 253 -17.42 -0.40 -8.59
N ALA A 254 -17.21 -1.09 -9.72
CA ALA A 254 -17.58 -2.51 -9.87
C ALA A 254 -16.81 -3.40 -8.87
N LEU A 255 -15.50 -3.19 -8.75
CA LEU A 255 -14.64 -3.90 -7.81
C LEU A 255 -15.07 -3.68 -6.35
N PHE A 256 -15.21 -2.43 -5.93
CA PHE A 256 -15.60 -2.07 -4.56
C PHE A 256 -17.01 -2.58 -4.24
N GLY A 257 -17.97 -2.43 -5.17
CA GLY A 257 -19.32 -2.95 -4.98
C GLY A 257 -19.36 -4.46 -4.82
N ALA A 258 -18.58 -5.20 -5.62
CA ALA A 258 -18.47 -6.65 -5.50
C ALA A 258 -17.83 -7.08 -4.18
N LEU A 259 -16.74 -6.44 -3.76
CA LEU A 259 -16.06 -6.72 -2.50
C LEU A 259 -16.93 -6.37 -1.28
N GLU A 260 -17.69 -5.27 -1.35
CA GLU A 260 -18.63 -4.88 -0.30
C GLU A 260 -19.75 -5.91 -0.15
N ALA A 261 -20.31 -6.39 -1.26
CA ALA A 261 -21.29 -7.48 -1.24
C ALA A 261 -20.68 -8.75 -0.62
N ALA A 262 -19.47 -9.13 -1.03
CA ALA A 262 -18.80 -10.31 -0.48
C ALA A 262 -18.48 -10.18 1.02
N LEU A 263 -18.17 -8.98 1.52
CA LEU A 263 -17.97 -8.71 2.95
C LEU A 263 -19.26 -8.86 3.76
N ARG A 264 -20.40 -8.40 3.23
CA ARG A 264 -21.71 -8.55 3.88
C ARG A 264 -22.15 -10.01 4.01
N ASP A 265 -21.73 -10.86 3.08
CA ASP A 265 -22.04 -12.30 3.10
C ASP A 265 -21.13 -13.12 4.03
N LEU A 266 -20.07 -12.51 4.59
CA LEU A 266 -19.25 -13.17 5.59
C LEU A 266 -20.01 -13.27 6.93
N PRO A 267 -19.80 -14.36 7.70
CA PRO A 267 -20.37 -14.45 9.03
C PRO A 267 -19.89 -13.27 9.89
N PRO A 268 -20.73 -12.74 10.79
CA PRO A 268 -20.32 -11.67 11.67
C PRO A 268 -19.24 -12.17 12.61
N THR A 269 -18.22 -11.35 12.82
CA THR A 269 -17.12 -11.66 13.74
C THR A 269 -17.32 -10.91 15.04
N ALA A 270 -17.09 -11.57 16.19
CA ALA A 270 -17.30 -10.94 17.50
C ALA A 270 -16.55 -9.60 17.59
N ALA A 271 -17.23 -8.56 18.06
CA ALA A 271 -16.62 -7.25 18.28
C ALA A 271 -15.54 -7.36 19.37
N ASP A 272 -14.27 -7.21 19.01
CA ASP A 272 -13.16 -7.25 19.98
C ASP A 272 -12.72 -5.83 20.36
N ALA A 273 -12.38 -5.66 21.64
CA ALA A 273 -12.08 -4.38 22.27
C ALA A 273 -10.73 -3.82 21.84
N GLY A 274 -10.72 -2.93 20.84
CA GLY A 274 -9.59 -2.05 20.51
C GLY A 274 -8.40 -2.73 19.81
N LEU A 275 -8.07 -2.25 18.61
CA LEU A 275 -6.79 -2.53 17.97
C LEU A 275 -5.67 -1.86 18.79
N ALA A 276 -5.03 -2.60 19.69
CA ALA A 276 -3.73 -2.21 20.20
C ALA A 276 -2.70 -2.41 19.07
N THR A 277 -2.10 -1.31 18.62
CA THR A 277 -0.93 -1.32 17.73
C THR A 277 0.11 -2.25 18.35
N ARG A 278 0.62 -3.25 17.61
CA ARG A 278 1.87 -3.88 18.00
C ARG A 278 2.98 -2.85 17.81
N ALA A 279 3.25 -2.07 18.86
CA ALA A 279 4.55 -1.44 19.03
C ALA A 279 5.58 -2.57 18.93
N HIS A 280 6.45 -2.48 17.93
CA HIS A 280 7.49 -3.48 17.74
C HIS A 280 8.31 -3.62 19.02
N GLY A 281 8.46 -4.88 19.43
CA GLY A 281 9.19 -5.25 20.63
C GLY A 281 10.65 -4.85 20.51
N SER A 282 11.14 -4.20 21.57
CA SER A 282 12.52 -4.36 22.01
C SER A 282 12.81 -5.85 22.10
N ALA A 283 13.75 -6.34 21.30
CA ALA A 283 14.41 -7.58 21.60
C ALA A 283 15.37 -7.31 22.76
N ASP A 284 15.11 -7.95 23.90
CA ASP A 284 16.17 -8.32 24.84
C ASP A 284 17.19 -9.25 24.14
#